data_AF-A0A0N8RCN8-F1
#
_entry.id   AF-A0A0N8RCN8-F1
#
_cell.length_a   1.000
_cell.length_b   1.000
_cell.length_c   1.000
_cell.angle_alpha   90.00
_cell.angle_beta   90.00
_cell.angle_gamma   90.00
#
_symmetry.space_group_name_H-M   'P 1'
#
loop_
_entity.id
_entity.type
_entity.pdbx_description
1 polymer ?
#
loop_
_entity_poly.entity_id
_entity_poly.type
_entity_poly.pdbx_seq_one_letter_code
_entity_poly.pdbx_strand_id
1 'polypeptide(L)'
;MIYAELALSDVQIDCFSPRKRQIPSCLASTTQSAGQRCFSVMPTLCKRLFRQILLSTCGMMGLHFHTQEMPMPALLYKADPARAERWRVLFAEHAPDIEWRVWPDIGDPADIHYLGAWLAPDDLQELLPNLKVLFALSAGVDQLDLSRIPESLPVVRLLDPGISHGMCQYASLAVLSLHREMLRYRQQQVEGVWKAHPLVPAHKRRVGVMGLGLQAQHILSTLKPFGFELSGWARSEHQVEGVTCYAGEGQLSAFLGQCDILLCVLPLTGQTEGILNRQLFEHLPQGAALINMGRGGHLVEADLLEALDSGQLSAAVLDVLQQEPAPADHPFWQHPKIMLTPHVAAMTQPESAFPGLLDNIRRFERGEAMQGQVDRGQGY
;
A
#
# COMPACT_ATOMS: atom_id res chain seq x y z
N MET A 1 40.67 22.66 -29.21
CA MET A 1 39.45 23.19 -29.85
C MET A 1 38.26 22.47 -29.25
N ILE A 2 37.24 23.04 -28.61
CA ILE A 2 36.87 24.40 -28.18
C ILE A 2 35.96 24.15 -26.95
N TYR A 3 36.19 24.89 -25.87
CA TYR A 3 35.26 25.07 -24.74
C TYR A 3 34.09 25.95 -25.19
N ALA A 4 32.89 25.75 -24.65
CA ALA A 4 31.84 26.78 -24.68
C ALA A 4 31.05 26.79 -23.37
N GLU A 5 31.42 27.73 -22.51
CA GLU A 5 30.55 28.36 -21.51
C GLU A 5 29.37 29.04 -22.21
N LEU A 6 28.19 29.02 -21.58
CA LEU A 6 27.19 30.07 -21.74
C LEU A 6 26.54 30.33 -20.38
N ALA A 7 26.81 31.53 -19.87
CA ALA A 7 26.19 32.12 -18.70
C ALA A 7 25.15 33.17 -19.13
N LEU A 8 24.21 33.43 -18.22
CA LEU A 8 23.37 34.63 -18.03
C LEU A 8 22.19 34.85 -18.99
N SER A 9 20.99 34.88 -18.41
CA SER A 9 20.33 36.18 -18.20
C SER A 9 19.21 36.08 -17.16
N ASP A 10 19.36 36.92 -16.13
CA ASP A 10 18.35 37.34 -15.18
C ASP A 10 17.21 38.07 -15.91
N VAL A 11 15.96 37.73 -15.57
CA VAL A 11 14.79 38.56 -15.93
C VAL A 11 14.29 39.22 -14.65
N GLN A 12 14.65 40.49 -14.49
CA GLN A 12 13.97 41.44 -13.62
C GLN A 12 12.55 41.68 -14.15
N ILE A 13 11.54 41.60 -13.27
CA ILE A 13 10.23 42.20 -13.53
C ILE A 13 10.07 43.38 -12.58
N ASP A 14 10.02 44.55 -13.19
CA ASP A 14 9.91 45.87 -12.56
C ASP A 14 8.51 46.14 -11.97
N CYS A 15 8.54 46.84 -10.84
CA CYS A 15 7.41 47.42 -10.13
C CYS A 15 6.83 48.65 -10.86
N PHE A 16 5.50 48.74 -10.98
CA PHE A 16 4.79 50.00 -11.29
C PHE A 16 3.51 50.18 -10.44
N SER A 17 3.62 51.06 -9.44
CA SER A 17 2.74 52.17 -8.98
C SER A 17 1.19 52.01 -8.79
N PRO A 18 0.57 52.69 -7.78
CA PRO A 18 -0.74 52.36 -7.23
C PRO A 18 -1.91 53.20 -7.76
N ARG A 19 -3.12 52.64 -7.82
CA ARG A 19 -4.36 53.42 -7.94
C ARG A 19 -5.30 53.18 -6.76
N LYS A 20 -5.54 54.28 -6.05
CA LYS A 20 -6.55 54.52 -5.03
C LYS A 20 -7.95 54.08 -5.50
N ARG A 21 -8.68 53.35 -4.64
CA ARG A 21 -10.15 53.42 -4.58
C ARG A 21 -10.59 53.54 -3.13
N GLN A 22 -11.25 54.65 -2.84
CA GLN A 22 -12.01 54.93 -1.62
C GLN A 22 -13.28 54.05 -1.59
N ILE A 23 -13.61 53.50 -0.42
CA ILE A 23 -14.99 53.12 -0.04
C ILE A 23 -15.17 53.50 1.44
N PRO A 24 -16.34 54.06 1.84
CA PRO A 24 -16.42 55.01 2.94
C PRO A 24 -16.72 54.40 4.31
N SER A 25 -16.49 55.23 5.32
CA SER A 25 -16.86 55.09 6.73
C SER A 25 -18.37 54.91 6.94
N CYS A 26 -18.76 53.86 7.69
CA CYS A 26 -20.01 53.84 8.45
C CYS A 26 -19.78 53.06 9.77
N LEU A 27 -19.64 53.80 10.86
CA LEU A 27 -19.83 53.32 12.24
C LEU A 27 -21.26 53.69 12.64
N ALA A 28 -22.07 52.71 13.03
CA ALA A 28 -23.03 52.72 14.16
C ALA A 28 -24.19 51.72 13.96
N SER A 29 -24.37 50.83 14.95
CA SER A 29 -25.63 50.18 15.41
C SER A 29 -26.56 49.48 14.38
N THR A 30 -27.08 48.26 14.55
CA THR A 30 -27.59 47.59 15.75
C THR A 30 -27.88 46.10 15.44
N THR A 31 -27.67 45.25 16.44
CA THR A 31 -28.40 43.99 16.80
C THR A 31 -28.51 42.80 15.83
N GLN A 32 -27.85 41.70 16.24
CA GLN A 32 -28.31 40.30 16.26
C GLN A 32 -29.20 39.84 15.08
N SER A 33 -28.59 39.39 13.98
CA SER A 33 -29.14 38.31 13.12
C SER A 33 -28.26 37.97 11.90
N ALA A 34 -27.19 38.70 11.61
CA ALA A 34 -26.35 38.47 10.41
C ALA A 34 -25.18 37.46 10.59
N GLY A 35 -25.05 36.82 11.76
CA GLY A 35 -23.87 35.98 12.09
C GLY A 35 -23.81 34.61 11.41
N GLN A 36 -24.92 34.12 10.84
CA GLN A 36 -25.00 32.74 10.33
C GLN A 36 -24.90 32.59 8.81
N ARG A 37 -24.84 33.68 8.02
CA ARG A 37 -24.81 33.58 6.53
C ARG A 37 -23.50 34.02 5.85
N CYS A 38 -22.49 34.51 6.56
CA CYS A 38 -21.21 34.92 5.95
C CYS A 38 -20.09 33.86 5.99
N PHE A 39 -20.29 32.72 6.66
CA PHE A 39 -19.20 31.75 6.87
C PHE A 39 -18.85 30.89 5.64
N SER A 40 -19.70 30.86 4.60
CA SER A 40 -19.54 29.91 3.48
C SER A 40 -18.76 30.44 2.27
N VAL A 41 -18.30 31.70 2.24
CA VAL A 41 -17.60 32.25 1.04
C VAL A 41 -16.45 33.21 1.40
N MET A 42 -15.56 32.85 2.34
CA MET A 42 -14.34 33.63 2.63
C MET A 42 -13.06 32.80 2.46
N PRO A 43 -12.05 33.30 1.71
CA PRO A 43 -10.73 32.66 1.59
C PRO A 43 -10.02 32.54 2.94
N THR A 44 -9.18 31.51 3.09
CA THR A 44 -8.49 31.08 4.32
C THR A 44 -7.71 32.19 5.04
N LEU A 45 -7.17 33.16 4.29
CA LEU A 45 -6.45 34.32 4.84
C LEU A 45 -7.35 35.25 5.67
N CYS A 46 -8.63 35.33 5.32
CA CYS A 46 -9.61 36.22 5.95
C CYS A 46 -10.13 35.65 7.29
N LYS A 47 -10.13 34.31 7.45
CA LYS A 47 -10.45 33.65 8.73
C LYS A 47 -9.38 33.93 9.81
N ARG A 48 -8.10 34.02 9.42
CA ARG A 48 -7.00 34.39 10.34
C ARG A 48 -7.10 35.84 10.80
N LEU A 49 -7.42 36.77 9.90
CA LEU A 49 -7.65 38.18 10.25
C LEU A 49 -8.87 38.36 11.17
N PHE A 50 -9.96 37.62 10.93
CA PHE A 50 -11.15 37.70 11.76
C PHE A 50 -10.91 37.15 13.18
N ARG A 51 -10.07 36.11 13.31
CA ARG A 51 -9.63 35.57 14.61
C ARG A 51 -8.76 36.57 15.39
N GLN A 52 -7.89 37.32 14.71
CA GLN A 52 -7.11 38.42 15.32
C GLN A 52 -7.99 39.58 15.80
N ILE A 53 -9.04 39.93 15.05
CA ILE A 53 -9.98 41.00 15.44
C ILE A 53 -10.84 40.59 16.65
N LEU A 54 -11.25 39.32 16.74
CA LEU A 54 -11.98 38.77 17.90
C LEU A 54 -11.10 38.72 19.17
N LEU A 55 -9.82 38.38 19.03
CA LEU A 55 -8.86 38.39 20.14
C LEU A 55 -8.57 39.82 20.64
N SER A 56 -8.46 40.80 19.75
CA SER A 56 -8.27 42.22 20.12
C SER A 56 -9.51 42.86 20.75
N THR A 57 -10.73 42.40 20.42
CA THR A 57 -11.96 42.91 21.01
C THR A 57 -12.31 42.25 22.35
N CYS A 58 -11.92 40.98 22.57
CA CYS A 58 -12.01 40.35 23.90
C CYS A 58 -10.97 40.88 24.91
N GLY A 59 -9.83 41.42 24.46
CA GLY A 59 -8.83 42.02 25.35
C GLY A 59 -9.29 43.26 26.12
N MET A 60 -10.40 43.90 25.73
CA MET A 60 -10.94 45.09 26.41
C MET A 60 -12.06 44.80 27.42
N MET A 61 -12.55 43.57 27.51
CA MET A 61 -13.47 43.14 28.56
C MET A 61 -12.78 41.98 29.27
N GLY A 62 -12.28 42.21 30.48
CA GLY A 62 -11.50 41.27 31.30
C GLY A 62 -12.23 39.97 31.68
N LEU A 63 -12.67 39.21 30.70
CA LEU A 63 -13.12 37.83 30.78
C LEU A 63 -11.91 36.98 30.38
N HIS A 64 -11.16 36.52 31.38
CA HIS A 64 -10.21 35.44 31.18
C HIS A 64 -11.00 34.17 30.85
N PHE A 65 -11.28 33.96 29.56
CA PHE A 65 -11.58 32.63 29.07
C PHE A 65 -10.26 31.86 29.11
N HIS A 66 -10.10 31.03 30.13
CA HIS A 66 -9.20 29.89 30.06
C HIS A 66 -9.79 28.95 29.01
N THR A 67 -9.54 29.23 27.73
CA THR A 67 -9.64 28.21 26.71
C THR A 67 -8.46 27.28 26.98
N GLN A 68 -8.67 26.25 27.80
CA GLN A 68 -7.90 25.02 27.62
C GLN A 68 -8.09 24.66 26.15
N GLU A 69 -7.10 24.94 25.31
CA GLU A 69 -7.02 24.31 24.00
C GLU A 69 -7.00 22.81 24.31
N MET A 70 -8.13 22.14 24.03
CA MET A 70 -8.14 20.68 24.14
C MET A 70 -7.04 20.17 23.21
N PRO A 71 -6.15 19.29 23.70
CA PRO A 71 -5.03 18.80 22.91
C PRO A 71 -5.59 18.22 21.60
N MET A 72 -5.06 18.70 20.48
CA MET A 72 -5.46 18.22 19.17
C MET A 72 -5.04 16.75 19.05
N PRO A 73 -5.93 15.85 18.61
CA PRO A 73 -5.56 14.47 18.40
C PRO A 73 -4.45 14.39 17.35
N ALA A 74 -3.39 13.64 17.64
CA ALA A 74 -2.30 13.40 16.71
C ALA A 74 -2.38 12.01 16.08
N LEU A 75 -2.06 11.94 14.78
CA LEU A 75 -1.70 10.71 14.09
C LEU A 75 -0.18 10.65 13.92
N LEU A 76 0.40 9.57 14.45
CA LEU A 76 1.81 9.24 14.28
C LEU A 76 1.99 8.29 13.09
N TYR A 77 2.87 8.64 12.15
CA TYR A 77 3.25 7.81 11.01
C TYR A 77 4.60 7.10 11.27
N LYS A 78 4.60 5.77 11.23
CA LYS A 78 5.79 4.91 11.37
C LYS A 78 5.88 3.90 10.23
N ALA A 79 6.30 4.39 9.07
CA ALA A 79 6.63 3.56 7.92
C ALA A 79 7.70 4.28 7.06
N ASP A 80 7.74 3.94 5.77
CA ASP A 80 8.71 4.46 4.81
C ASP A 80 8.79 6.01 4.79
N PRO A 81 9.95 6.60 5.11
CA PRO A 81 10.17 8.04 5.10
C PRO A 81 9.90 8.71 3.75
N ALA A 82 10.11 8.00 2.64
CA ALA A 82 9.93 8.56 1.29
C ALA A 82 8.47 8.97 1.02
N ARG A 83 7.51 8.35 1.72
CA ARG A 83 6.07 8.63 1.60
C ARG A 83 5.54 9.59 2.67
N ALA A 84 6.32 9.84 3.72
CA ALA A 84 5.87 10.59 4.89
C ALA A 84 5.41 12.02 4.54
N GLU A 85 6.19 12.72 3.71
CA GLU A 85 5.86 14.07 3.27
C GLU A 85 4.52 14.16 2.54
N ARG A 86 4.17 13.13 1.76
CA ARG A 86 2.91 13.14 1.03
C ARG A 86 1.71 12.96 1.96
N TRP A 87 1.82 12.10 2.97
CA TRP A 87 0.82 12.00 4.04
C TRP A 87 0.64 13.33 4.76
N ARG A 88 1.74 13.99 5.13
CA ARG A 88 1.71 15.30 5.82
C ARG A 88 0.91 16.34 5.03
N VAL A 89 1.14 16.43 3.71
CA VAL A 89 0.40 17.34 2.83
C VAL A 89 -1.10 17.02 2.82
N LEU A 90 -1.48 15.74 2.68
CA LEU A 90 -2.89 15.32 2.66
C LEU A 90 -3.61 15.63 3.97
N PHE A 91 -2.97 15.41 5.12
CA PHE A 91 -3.51 15.80 6.43
C PHE A 91 -3.68 17.31 6.55
N ALA A 92 -2.67 18.09 6.16
CA ALA A 92 -2.75 19.55 6.21
C ALA A 92 -3.88 20.12 5.32
N GLU A 93 -4.16 19.48 4.17
CA GLU A 93 -5.19 19.91 3.22
C GLU A 93 -6.61 19.49 3.65
N HIS A 94 -6.78 18.27 4.17
CA HIS A 94 -8.09 17.65 4.33
C HIS A 94 -8.51 17.34 5.77
N ALA A 95 -7.56 17.32 6.70
CA ALA A 95 -7.82 17.06 8.12
C ALA A 95 -6.93 17.93 9.03
N PRO A 96 -6.97 19.28 8.90
CA PRO A 96 -6.11 20.18 9.67
C PRO A 96 -6.41 20.19 11.18
N ASP A 97 -7.48 19.54 11.60
CA ASP A 97 -7.86 19.29 13.00
C ASP A 97 -7.17 18.05 13.60
N ILE A 98 -6.44 17.26 12.80
CA ILE A 98 -5.60 16.15 13.25
C ILE A 98 -4.14 16.56 13.03
N GLU A 99 -3.36 16.59 14.11
CA GLU A 99 -1.93 16.84 13.97
C GLU A 99 -1.25 15.61 13.34
N TRP A 100 -0.42 15.83 12.32
CA TRP A 100 0.37 14.75 11.72
C TRP A 100 1.80 14.80 12.23
N ARG A 101 2.28 13.67 12.75
CA ARG A 101 3.66 13.49 13.25
C ARG A 101 4.31 12.28 12.58
N VAL A 102 5.64 12.25 12.53
CA VAL A 102 6.42 11.18 11.91
C VAL A 102 7.42 10.61 12.89
N TRP A 103 7.57 9.28 12.91
CA TRP A 103 8.57 8.60 13.71
C TRP A 103 10.00 8.99 13.28
N PRO A 104 10.95 9.19 14.22
CA PRO A 104 10.84 9.03 15.68
C PRO A 104 10.35 10.28 16.44
N ASP A 105 10.01 11.36 15.74
CA ASP A 105 9.61 12.64 16.33
C ASP A 105 8.14 12.62 16.81
N ILE A 106 7.90 11.96 17.95
CA ILE A 106 6.55 11.70 18.47
C ILE A 106 5.89 12.88 19.21
N GLY A 107 6.67 13.86 19.66
CA GLY A 107 6.16 14.96 20.52
C GLY A 107 5.72 14.46 21.89
N ASP A 108 4.67 15.04 22.47
CA ASP A 108 4.02 14.49 23.67
C ASP A 108 3.27 13.20 23.31
N PRO A 109 3.64 12.03 23.87
CA PRO A 109 2.99 10.76 23.54
C PRO A 109 1.52 10.70 23.97
N ALA A 110 1.09 11.53 24.93
CA ALA A 110 -0.30 11.61 25.36
C ALA A 110 -1.25 12.17 24.28
N ASP A 111 -0.72 12.90 23.29
CA ASP A 111 -1.51 13.46 22.17
C ASP A 111 -1.80 12.41 21.09
N ILE A 112 -1.02 11.32 21.04
CA ILE A 112 -1.10 10.33 19.97
C ILE A 112 -2.35 9.45 20.17
N HIS A 113 -3.40 9.73 19.40
CA HIS A 113 -4.62 8.92 19.39
C HIS A 113 -4.64 7.89 18.26
N TYR A 114 -3.87 8.12 17.20
CA TYR A 114 -3.84 7.25 16.03
C TYR A 114 -2.40 6.90 15.65
N LEU A 115 -2.14 5.63 15.33
CA LEU A 115 -0.84 5.18 14.80
C LEU A 115 -1.07 4.57 13.42
N GLY A 116 -0.43 5.12 12.39
CA GLY A 116 -0.29 4.47 11.09
C GLY A 116 1.08 3.81 11.00
N ALA A 117 1.16 2.49 10.97
CA ALA A 117 2.44 1.78 10.97
C ALA A 117 2.52 0.62 9.97
N TRP A 118 3.73 0.38 9.45
CA TRP A 118 4.08 -0.91 8.84
C TRP A 118 4.44 -1.92 9.93
N LEU A 119 5.36 -1.56 10.82
CA LEU A 119 5.70 -2.30 12.05
C LEU A 119 5.35 -1.46 13.27
N ALA A 120 4.52 -2.00 14.17
CA ALA A 120 4.23 -1.37 15.45
C ALA A 120 5.46 -1.40 16.38
N PRO A 121 5.65 -0.39 17.25
CA PRO A 121 6.56 -0.51 18.39
C PRO A 121 6.13 -1.65 19.33
N ASP A 122 7.12 -2.30 19.92
CA ASP A 122 6.96 -3.42 20.84
C ASP A 122 6.18 -3.05 22.11
N ASP A 123 6.52 -1.92 22.73
CA ASP A 123 5.92 -1.45 23.99
C ASP A 123 4.83 -0.40 23.74
N LEU A 124 3.87 -0.76 22.88
CA LEU A 124 2.89 0.17 22.31
C LEU A 124 2.08 0.94 23.37
N GLN A 125 1.60 0.26 24.42
CA GLN A 125 0.80 0.88 25.48
C GLN A 125 1.61 1.81 26.39
N GLU A 126 2.85 1.44 26.70
CA GLU A 126 3.72 2.25 27.54
C GLU A 126 4.18 3.50 26.79
N LEU A 127 4.49 3.34 25.50
CA LEU A 127 4.96 4.43 24.65
C LEU A 127 3.82 5.38 24.26
N LEU A 128 2.63 4.88 23.94
CA LEU A 128 1.50 5.65 23.43
C LEU A 128 0.24 5.40 24.30
N PRO A 129 0.18 5.96 25.53
CA PRO A 129 -0.81 5.59 26.54
C PRO A 129 -2.26 5.93 26.17
N ASN A 130 -2.46 6.90 25.27
CA ASN A 130 -3.78 7.33 24.80
C ASN A 130 -4.11 6.84 23.39
N LEU A 131 -3.35 5.86 22.86
CA LEU A 131 -3.58 5.31 21.53
C LEU A 131 -4.96 4.66 21.45
N LYS A 132 -5.74 5.05 20.44
CA LYS A 132 -7.13 4.62 20.24
C LYS A 132 -7.31 3.69 19.05
N VAL A 133 -6.52 3.84 18.00
CA VAL A 133 -6.59 2.99 16.79
C VAL A 133 -5.19 2.77 16.20
N LEU A 134 -4.88 1.54 15.83
CA LEU A 134 -3.72 1.17 15.01
C LEU A 134 -4.16 0.89 13.56
N PHE A 135 -3.72 1.73 12.64
CA PHE A 135 -3.87 1.53 11.20
C PHE A 135 -2.65 0.81 10.65
N ALA A 136 -2.84 -0.43 10.17
CA ALA A 136 -1.81 -1.13 9.41
C ALA A 136 -1.72 -0.52 8.01
N LEU A 137 -0.57 0.04 7.63
CA LEU A 137 -0.35 0.74 6.35
C LEU A 137 -0.12 -0.25 5.19
N SER A 138 -1.04 -1.20 5.07
CA SER A 138 -0.95 -2.37 4.20
C SER A 138 -2.33 -3.04 4.06
N ALA A 139 -2.47 -3.86 3.02
CA ALA A 139 -3.69 -4.65 2.81
C ALA A 139 -3.75 -5.91 3.70
N GLY A 140 -2.60 -6.49 4.06
CA GLY A 140 -2.47 -7.56 5.07
C GLY A 140 -2.00 -7.00 6.41
N VAL A 141 -2.02 -7.81 7.46
CA VAL A 141 -1.61 -7.41 8.83
C VAL A 141 -0.63 -8.40 9.48
N ASP A 142 -0.16 -9.37 8.71
CA ASP A 142 0.74 -10.44 9.16
C ASP A 142 2.11 -9.95 9.63
N GLN A 143 2.53 -8.76 9.21
CA GLN A 143 3.74 -8.11 9.73
C GLN A 143 3.57 -7.56 11.15
N LEU A 144 2.34 -7.48 11.66
CA LEU A 144 2.04 -7.06 13.03
C LEU A 144 1.90 -8.30 13.91
N ASP A 145 2.67 -8.36 15.00
CA ASP A 145 2.44 -9.36 16.04
C ASP A 145 1.21 -8.96 16.86
N LEU A 146 0.04 -9.43 16.42
CA LEU A 146 -1.23 -9.16 17.09
C LEU A 146 -1.25 -9.67 18.53
N SER A 147 -0.44 -10.67 18.90
CA SER A 147 -0.39 -11.18 20.28
C SER A 147 0.21 -10.17 21.26
N ARG A 148 1.02 -9.24 20.75
CA ARG A 148 1.65 -8.16 21.52
C ARG A 148 0.83 -6.87 21.50
N ILE A 149 -0.18 -6.79 20.65
CA ILE A 149 -1.08 -5.64 20.56
C ILE A 149 -2.29 -5.89 21.47
N PRO A 150 -2.64 -4.97 22.38
CA PRO A 150 -3.76 -5.13 23.30
C PRO A 150 -5.06 -5.50 22.58
N GLU A 151 -5.80 -6.48 23.12
CA GLU A 151 -7.07 -6.92 22.52
C GLU A 151 -8.10 -5.78 22.42
N SER A 152 -8.06 -4.84 23.37
CA SER A 152 -8.94 -3.66 23.39
C SER A 152 -8.59 -2.62 22.32
N LEU A 153 -7.41 -2.69 21.70
CA LEU A 153 -6.99 -1.74 20.68
C LEU A 153 -7.43 -2.24 19.29
N PRO A 154 -8.34 -1.51 18.60
CA PRO A 154 -8.71 -1.84 17.23
C PRO A 154 -7.51 -1.75 16.30
N VAL A 155 -7.30 -2.81 15.52
CA VAL A 155 -6.35 -2.85 14.40
C VAL A 155 -7.15 -2.81 13.11
N VAL A 156 -6.83 -1.86 12.23
CA VAL A 156 -7.55 -1.62 11.00
C VAL A 156 -6.58 -1.68 9.83
N ARG A 157 -6.78 -2.61 8.91
CA ARG A 157 -6.01 -2.68 7.67
C ARG A 157 -6.47 -1.62 6.70
N LEU A 158 -5.53 -1.05 5.95
CA LEU A 158 -5.84 0.06 5.09
C LEU A 158 -6.42 -0.44 3.76
N LEU A 159 -7.63 0.02 3.44
CA LEU A 159 -8.29 -0.26 2.17
C LEU A 159 -7.82 0.76 1.13
N ASP A 160 -6.88 0.35 0.29
CA ASP A 160 -6.32 1.19 -0.76
C ASP A 160 -6.64 0.58 -2.15
N PRO A 161 -7.53 1.21 -2.95
CA PRO A 161 -7.78 0.79 -4.33
C PRO A 161 -6.52 0.75 -5.21
N GLY A 162 -5.51 1.57 -4.89
CA GLY A 162 -4.22 1.61 -5.56
C GLY A 162 -3.41 0.32 -5.39
N ILE A 163 -3.57 -0.39 -4.26
CA ILE A 163 -2.94 -1.70 -4.05
C ILE A 163 -3.41 -2.70 -5.09
N SER A 164 -4.73 -2.79 -5.32
CA SER A 164 -5.29 -3.71 -6.33
C SER A 164 -4.76 -3.42 -7.73
N HIS A 165 -4.64 -2.14 -8.08
CA HIS A 165 -4.11 -1.76 -9.38
C HIS A 165 -2.63 -2.12 -9.52
N GLY A 166 -1.82 -1.85 -8.49
CA GLY A 166 -0.40 -2.24 -8.44
C GLY A 166 -0.21 -3.75 -8.57
N MET A 167 -0.99 -4.55 -7.82
CA MET A 167 -0.95 -6.01 -7.91
C MET A 167 -1.24 -6.51 -9.33
N CYS A 168 -2.24 -5.93 -10.01
CA CYS A 168 -2.55 -6.26 -11.40
C CYS A 168 -1.41 -5.90 -12.35
N GLN A 169 -0.79 -4.73 -12.18
CA GLN A 169 0.36 -4.30 -12.98
C GLN A 169 1.57 -5.23 -12.79
N TYR A 170 1.91 -5.56 -11.54
CA TYR A 170 3.01 -6.45 -11.22
C TYR A 170 2.75 -7.88 -11.72
N ALA A 171 1.55 -8.42 -11.50
CA ALA A 171 1.18 -9.75 -11.99
C ALA A 171 1.28 -9.82 -13.52
N SER A 172 0.85 -8.77 -14.22
CA SER A 172 0.99 -8.67 -15.68
C SER A 172 2.46 -8.65 -16.11
N LEU A 173 3.29 -7.85 -15.44
CA LEU A 173 4.74 -7.82 -15.68
C LEU A 173 5.36 -9.20 -15.46
N ALA A 174 5.08 -9.85 -14.34
CA ALA A 174 5.65 -11.15 -13.97
C ALA A 174 5.23 -12.25 -14.96
N VAL A 175 3.93 -12.35 -15.27
CA VAL A 175 3.40 -13.33 -16.23
C VAL A 175 3.99 -13.11 -17.62
N LEU A 176 4.03 -11.86 -18.11
CA LEU A 176 4.60 -11.57 -19.42
C LEU A 176 6.11 -11.80 -19.47
N SER A 177 6.82 -11.54 -18.37
CA SER A 177 8.27 -11.80 -18.27
C SER A 177 8.57 -13.29 -18.40
N LEU A 178 7.80 -14.14 -17.73
CA LEU A 178 7.93 -15.60 -17.84
C LEU A 178 7.45 -16.11 -19.21
N HIS A 179 6.29 -15.65 -19.67
CA HIS A 179 5.71 -16.05 -20.96
C HIS A 179 6.63 -15.72 -22.15
N ARG A 180 7.33 -14.58 -22.09
CA ARG A 180 8.24 -14.13 -23.13
C ARG A 180 9.71 -14.50 -22.88
N GLU A 181 9.98 -15.32 -21.86
CA GLU A 181 11.32 -15.80 -21.49
C GLU A 181 12.33 -14.66 -21.21
N MET A 182 11.89 -13.57 -20.58
CA MET A 182 12.73 -12.38 -20.37
C MET A 182 13.97 -12.65 -19.53
N LEU A 183 13.91 -13.57 -18.55
CA LEU A 183 15.09 -13.95 -17.76
C LEU A 183 16.16 -14.63 -18.65
N ARG A 184 15.72 -15.49 -19.57
CA ARG A 184 16.61 -16.17 -20.53
C ARG A 184 17.27 -15.17 -21.48
N TYR A 185 16.49 -14.24 -22.04
CA TYR A 185 17.03 -13.19 -22.91
C TYR A 185 17.93 -12.22 -22.15
N ARG A 186 17.66 -11.96 -20.87
CA ARG A 186 18.56 -11.18 -20.02
C ARG A 186 19.90 -11.88 -19.83
N GLN A 187 19.90 -13.18 -19.57
CA GLN A 187 21.13 -13.97 -19.47
C GLN A 187 21.92 -13.94 -20.79
N GLN A 188 21.25 -14.16 -21.92
CA GLN A 188 21.89 -14.05 -23.24
C GLN A 188 22.52 -12.68 -23.50
N GLN A 189 21.86 -11.60 -23.07
CA GLN A 189 22.41 -10.25 -23.20
C GLN A 189 23.70 -10.08 -22.40
N VAL A 190 23.74 -10.60 -21.16
CA VAL A 190 24.95 -10.59 -20.31
C VAL A 190 26.08 -11.39 -20.97
N GLU A 191 25.74 -12.50 -21.61
CA GLU A 191 26.70 -13.37 -22.32
C GLU A 191 27.09 -12.87 -23.72
N GLY A 192 26.46 -11.81 -24.24
CA GLY A 192 26.68 -11.32 -25.60
C GLY A 192 26.15 -12.26 -26.70
N VAL A 193 25.15 -13.08 -26.39
CA VAL A 193 24.56 -14.07 -27.29
C VAL A 193 23.31 -13.51 -27.97
N TRP A 194 23.29 -13.54 -29.30
CA TRP A 194 22.08 -13.23 -30.09
C TRP A 194 21.44 -14.53 -30.59
N LYS A 195 20.41 -15.05 -29.89
CA LYS A 195 19.74 -16.30 -30.25
C LYS A 195 18.25 -16.30 -29.90
N ALA A 196 17.40 -16.34 -30.93
CA ALA A 196 15.95 -16.46 -30.78
C ALA A 196 15.50 -17.87 -30.35
N HIS A 197 14.36 -17.94 -29.67
CA HIS A 197 13.69 -19.19 -29.27
C HIS A 197 12.25 -19.26 -29.78
N PRO A 198 11.68 -20.47 -29.95
CA PRO A 198 10.28 -20.63 -30.32
C PRO A 198 9.33 -19.95 -29.34
N LEU A 199 8.41 -19.15 -29.86
CA LEU A 199 7.40 -18.47 -29.04
C LEU A 199 6.17 -19.36 -28.87
N VAL A 200 5.69 -19.48 -27.63
CA VAL A 200 4.40 -20.12 -27.33
C VAL A 200 3.30 -19.05 -27.42
N PRO A 201 2.27 -19.19 -28.28
CA PRO A 201 1.15 -18.27 -28.30
C PRO A 201 0.41 -18.23 -26.96
N ALA A 202 -0.14 -17.07 -26.57
CA ALA A 202 -0.82 -16.90 -25.27
C ALA A 202 -1.96 -17.91 -25.04
N HIS A 203 -2.77 -18.20 -26.07
CA HIS A 203 -3.87 -19.18 -25.99
C HIS A 203 -3.41 -20.64 -25.81
N LYS A 204 -2.10 -20.91 -25.85
CA LYS A 204 -1.50 -22.22 -25.53
C LYS A 204 -0.71 -22.18 -24.22
N ARG A 205 -0.80 -21.08 -23.48
CA ARG A 205 -0.12 -20.90 -22.20
C ARG A 205 -1.16 -20.87 -21.09
N ARG A 206 -1.09 -21.87 -20.21
CA ARG A 206 -1.99 -22.04 -19.09
C ARG A 206 -1.44 -21.31 -17.86
N VAL A 207 -2.21 -20.35 -17.35
CA VAL A 207 -1.85 -19.54 -16.19
C VAL A 207 -2.82 -19.83 -15.06
N GLY A 208 -2.30 -20.36 -13.95
CA GLY A 208 -3.07 -20.72 -12.77
C GLY A 208 -2.80 -19.78 -11.61
N VAL A 209 -3.84 -19.42 -10.87
CA VAL A 209 -3.75 -18.55 -9.68
C VAL A 209 -4.20 -19.31 -8.42
N MET A 210 -3.30 -19.47 -7.45
CA MET A 210 -3.64 -19.94 -6.11
C MET A 210 -4.21 -18.79 -5.29
N GLY A 211 -5.49 -18.89 -4.98
CA GLY A 211 -6.34 -17.85 -4.41
C GLY A 211 -7.41 -17.42 -5.41
N LEU A 212 -8.64 -17.21 -4.93
CA LEU A 212 -9.75 -16.63 -5.70
C LEU A 212 -10.44 -15.49 -4.93
N GLY A 213 -9.72 -14.86 -4.01
CA GLY A 213 -10.16 -13.64 -3.34
C GLY A 213 -10.15 -12.41 -4.27
N LEU A 214 -10.45 -11.24 -3.71
CA LEU A 214 -10.58 -9.99 -4.46
C LEU A 214 -9.38 -9.69 -5.37
N GLN A 215 -8.15 -9.81 -4.83
CA GLN A 215 -6.92 -9.53 -5.60
C GLN A 215 -6.73 -10.51 -6.75
N ALA A 216 -6.97 -11.79 -6.50
CA ALA A 216 -6.84 -12.83 -7.52
C ALA A 216 -7.83 -12.62 -8.67
N GLN A 217 -9.08 -12.27 -8.37
CA GLN A 217 -10.11 -12.01 -9.38
C GLN A 217 -9.76 -10.79 -10.25
N HIS A 218 -9.24 -9.71 -9.64
CA HIS A 218 -8.74 -8.57 -10.42
C HIS A 218 -7.57 -8.95 -11.31
N ILE A 219 -6.60 -9.71 -10.80
CA ILE A 219 -5.47 -10.22 -11.59
C ILE A 219 -5.95 -11.06 -12.77
N LEU A 220 -6.84 -12.02 -12.55
CA LEU A 220 -7.42 -12.86 -13.60
C LEU A 220 -8.15 -12.03 -14.66
N SER A 221 -8.94 -11.03 -14.23
CA SER A 221 -9.61 -10.12 -15.15
C SER A 221 -8.62 -9.27 -15.97
N THR A 222 -7.50 -8.85 -15.38
CA THR A 222 -6.44 -8.12 -16.10
C THR A 222 -5.68 -9.02 -17.07
N LEU A 223 -5.51 -10.30 -16.76
CA LEU A 223 -4.81 -11.25 -17.61
C LEU A 223 -5.66 -11.76 -18.79
N LYS A 224 -6.99 -11.80 -18.64
CA LYS A 224 -7.94 -12.33 -19.65
C LYS A 224 -7.74 -11.73 -21.06
N PRO A 225 -7.58 -10.40 -21.24
CA PRO A 225 -7.38 -9.80 -22.57
C PRO A 225 -6.08 -10.20 -23.29
N PHE A 226 -5.07 -10.73 -22.57
CA PHE A 226 -3.87 -11.27 -23.22
C PHE A 226 -4.12 -12.60 -23.93
N GLY A 227 -5.25 -13.26 -23.67
CA GLY A 227 -5.66 -14.50 -24.34
C GLY A 227 -5.05 -15.76 -23.73
N PHE A 228 -4.64 -15.73 -22.46
CA PHE A 228 -4.18 -16.92 -21.73
C PHE A 228 -5.32 -17.88 -21.41
N GLU A 229 -5.01 -19.17 -21.26
CA GLU A 229 -5.93 -20.11 -20.63
C GLU A 229 -5.83 -19.93 -19.11
N LEU A 230 -6.89 -19.40 -18.50
CA LEU A 230 -6.88 -19.02 -17.08
C LEU A 230 -7.57 -20.06 -16.20
N SER A 231 -6.92 -20.38 -15.08
CA SER A 231 -7.52 -21.17 -14.02
C SER A 231 -7.21 -20.57 -12.65
N GLY A 232 -7.99 -20.96 -11.65
CA GLY A 232 -7.67 -20.61 -10.27
C GLY A 232 -8.17 -21.63 -9.27
N TRP A 233 -7.53 -21.64 -8.11
CA TRP A 233 -7.82 -22.58 -7.03
C TRP A 233 -8.05 -21.83 -5.72
N ALA A 234 -9.04 -22.27 -4.94
CA ALA A 234 -9.28 -21.76 -3.60
C ALA A 234 -9.82 -22.85 -2.68
N ARG A 235 -9.94 -22.55 -1.38
CA ARG A 235 -10.50 -23.50 -0.40
C ARG A 235 -11.97 -23.81 -0.64
N SER A 236 -12.74 -22.82 -1.08
CA SER A 236 -14.18 -22.93 -1.35
C SER A 236 -14.49 -22.75 -2.83
N GLU A 237 -15.67 -23.19 -3.24
CA GLU A 237 -16.17 -22.99 -4.60
C GLU A 237 -16.28 -21.51 -4.95
N HIS A 238 -15.94 -21.20 -6.21
CA HIS A 238 -16.03 -19.87 -6.81
C HIS A 238 -16.49 -20.02 -8.26
N GLN A 239 -17.11 -18.97 -8.78
CA GLN A 239 -17.40 -18.83 -10.21
C GLN A 239 -16.83 -17.51 -10.69
N VAL A 240 -15.89 -17.58 -11.62
CA VAL A 240 -15.24 -16.41 -12.21
C VAL A 240 -15.35 -16.52 -13.73
N GLU A 241 -15.89 -15.48 -14.36
CA GLU A 241 -16.24 -15.51 -15.78
C GLU A 241 -15.00 -15.65 -16.69
N GLY A 242 -14.94 -16.76 -17.44
CA GLY A 242 -13.81 -17.05 -18.33
C GLY A 242 -12.59 -17.63 -17.62
N VAL A 243 -12.76 -18.15 -16.40
CA VAL A 243 -11.70 -18.82 -15.63
C VAL A 243 -12.21 -20.19 -15.17
N THR A 244 -11.38 -21.22 -15.37
CA THR A 244 -11.68 -22.56 -14.82
C THR A 244 -11.37 -22.57 -13.31
N CYS A 245 -12.39 -22.72 -12.47
CA CYS A 245 -12.24 -22.66 -11.02
C CYS A 245 -12.16 -24.06 -10.41
N TYR A 246 -11.21 -24.25 -9.49
CA TYR A 246 -11.01 -25.46 -8.70
C TYR A 246 -11.17 -25.13 -7.21
N ALA A 247 -11.66 -26.10 -6.43
CA ALA A 247 -11.96 -25.92 -5.02
C ALA A 247 -11.49 -27.09 -4.15
N GLY A 248 -10.88 -26.74 -3.02
CA GLY A 248 -10.48 -27.69 -1.98
C GLY A 248 -9.25 -28.52 -2.33
N GLU A 249 -8.74 -29.23 -1.34
CA GLU A 249 -7.52 -30.05 -1.45
C GLU A 249 -7.63 -31.14 -2.52
N GLY A 250 -8.80 -31.79 -2.62
CA GLY A 250 -9.04 -32.87 -3.59
C GLY A 250 -8.94 -32.46 -5.06
N GLN A 251 -9.00 -31.15 -5.36
CA GLN A 251 -8.85 -30.63 -6.73
C GLN A 251 -7.51 -29.93 -6.98
N LEU A 252 -6.65 -29.81 -5.95
CA LEU A 252 -5.38 -29.09 -6.05
C LEU A 252 -4.46 -29.71 -7.12
N SER A 253 -4.27 -31.03 -7.12
CA SER A 253 -3.41 -31.70 -8.10
C SER A 253 -3.91 -31.53 -9.54
N ALA A 254 -5.23 -31.60 -9.75
CA ALA A 254 -5.84 -31.38 -11.06
C ALA A 254 -5.62 -29.94 -11.57
N PHE A 255 -5.73 -28.96 -10.69
CA PHE A 255 -5.39 -27.57 -10.98
C PHE A 255 -3.90 -27.40 -11.33
N LEU A 256 -3.00 -27.92 -10.50
CA LEU A 256 -1.55 -27.80 -10.69
C LEU A 256 -1.08 -28.41 -12.03
N GLY A 257 -1.62 -29.57 -12.41
CA GLY A 257 -1.30 -30.22 -13.69
C GLY A 257 -1.69 -29.38 -14.93
N GLN A 258 -2.46 -28.32 -14.73
CA GLN A 258 -2.87 -27.36 -15.76
C GLN A 258 -2.16 -26.01 -15.66
N CYS A 259 -1.04 -25.88 -14.93
CA CYS A 259 -0.35 -24.61 -14.74
C CYS A 259 1.03 -24.59 -15.43
N ASP A 260 1.17 -23.91 -16.57
CA ASP A 260 2.50 -23.62 -17.13
C ASP A 260 3.17 -22.44 -16.39
N ILE A 261 2.35 -21.54 -15.84
CA ILE A 261 2.77 -20.46 -14.93
C ILE A 261 1.82 -20.50 -13.73
N LEU A 262 2.37 -20.70 -12.53
CA LEU A 262 1.64 -20.71 -11.27
C LEU A 262 1.86 -19.39 -10.52
N LEU A 263 0.79 -18.69 -10.15
CA LEU A 263 0.83 -17.49 -9.31
C LEU A 263 0.32 -17.82 -7.91
N CYS A 264 1.08 -17.51 -6.88
CA CYS A 264 0.62 -17.56 -5.49
C CYS A 264 0.22 -16.15 -5.00
N VAL A 265 -1.05 -16.01 -4.62
CA VAL A 265 -1.63 -14.80 -4.00
C VAL A 265 -2.50 -15.15 -2.77
N LEU A 266 -2.18 -16.28 -2.13
CA LEU A 266 -2.86 -16.74 -0.92
C LEU A 266 -2.54 -15.83 0.28
N PRO A 267 -3.40 -15.75 1.29
CA PRO A 267 -3.00 -15.25 2.61
C PRO A 267 -2.02 -16.25 3.26
N LEU A 268 -1.14 -15.77 4.13
CA LEU A 268 -0.30 -16.64 4.96
C LEU A 268 -1.04 -17.02 6.24
N THR A 269 -1.18 -18.33 6.44
CA THR A 269 -1.86 -18.97 7.56
C THR A 269 -1.13 -20.28 7.87
N GLY A 270 -1.40 -20.91 9.01
CA GLY A 270 -0.83 -22.24 9.29
C GLY A 270 -1.21 -23.33 8.26
N GLN A 271 -2.26 -23.13 7.45
CA GLN A 271 -2.65 -24.05 6.37
C GLN A 271 -1.90 -23.78 5.05
N THR A 272 -1.32 -22.59 4.88
CA THR A 272 -0.67 -22.16 3.62
C THR A 272 0.84 -21.95 3.79
N GLU A 273 1.34 -21.98 5.03
CA GLU A 273 2.77 -21.99 5.32
C GLU A 273 3.46 -23.20 4.65
N GLY A 274 4.54 -22.92 3.93
CA GLY A 274 5.29 -23.94 3.19
C GLY A 274 4.50 -24.66 2.10
N ILE A 275 3.37 -24.11 1.63
CA ILE A 275 2.54 -24.75 0.59
C ILE A 275 3.29 -24.90 -0.74
N LEU A 276 4.16 -23.96 -1.10
CA LEU A 276 5.02 -24.01 -2.26
C LEU A 276 6.29 -24.80 -1.90
N ASN A 277 6.18 -26.12 -1.99
CA ASN A 277 7.22 -27.09 -1.63
C ASN A 277 7.44 -28.13 -2.76
N ARG A 278 8.37 -29.07 -2.54
CA ARG A 278 8.71 -30.12 -3.51
C ARG A 278 7.49 -30.90 -4.02
N GLN A 279 6.59 -31.32 -3.12
CA GLN A 279 5.40 -32.11 -3.49
C GLN A 279 4.46 -31.31 -4.38
N LEU A 280 4.24 -30.03 -4.09
CA LEU A 280 3.44 -29.16 -4.94
C LEU A 280 4.10 -29.00 -6.31
N PHE A 281 5.42 -28.78 -6.36
CA PHE A 281 6.14 -28.58 -7.61
C PHE A 281 6.13 -29.83 -8.50
N GLU A 282 6.15 -31.04 -7.95
CA GLU A 282 6.05 -32.31 -8.69
C GLU A 282 4.71 -32.47 -9.43
N HIS A 283 3.64 -31.82 -8.96
CA HIS A 283 2.35 -31.82 -9.65
C HIS A 283 2.26 -30.82 -10.80
N LEU A 284 3.22 -29.89 -10.91
CA LEU A 284 3.28 -28.98 -12.04
C LEU A 284 3.84 -29.70 -13.28
N PRO A 285 3.43 -29.29 -14.50
CA PRO A 285 4.09 -29.68 -15.72
C PRO A 285 5.61 -29.43 -15.66
N GLN A 286 6.42 -30.34 -16.20
CA GLN A 286 7.86 -30.15 -16.35
C GLN A 286 8.15 -28.82 -17.06
N GLY A 287 8.98 -27.98 -16.44
CA GLY A 287 9.36 -26.67 -16.99
C GLY A 287 8.33 -25.56 -16.74
N ALA A 288 7.35 -25.78 -15.85
CA ALA A 288 6.47 -24.73 -15.36
C ALA A 288 7.27 -23.59 -14.69
N ALA A 289 6.64 -22.44 -14.51
CA ALA A 289 7.27 -21.30 -13.84
C ALA A 289 6.43 -20.83 -12.65
N LEU A 290 7.10 -20.26 -11.64
CA LEU A 290 6.49 -19.82 -10.40
C LEU A 290 6.47 -18.29 -10.31
N ILE A 291 5.39 -17.73 -9.79
CA ILE A 291 5.32 -16.34 -9.32
C ILE A 291 4.84 -16.39 -7.86
N ASN A 292 5.64 -15.88 -6.92
CA ASN A 292 5.19 -15.66 -5.56
C ASN A 292 5.14 -14.16 -5.26
N MET A 293 3.93 -13.65 -5.11
CA MET A 293 3.64 -12.27 -4.70
C MET A 293 2.63 -12.27 -3.53
N GLY A 294 2.51 -13.41 -2.83
CA GLY A 294 1.74 -13.57 -1.61
C GLY A 294 2.59 -13.22 -0.40
N ARG A 295 3.19 -14.24 0.24
CA ARG A 295 4.15 -14.08 1.35
C ARG A 295 5.32 -15.03 1.21
N GLY A 296 6.45 -14.65 1.79
CA GLY A 296 7.65 -15.47 1.80
C GLY A 296 7.45 -16.82 2.50
N GLY A 297 6.67 -16.83 3.59
CA GLY A 297 6.33 -18.04 4.34
C GLY A 297 5.55 -19.10 3.55
N HIS A 298 5.03 -18.80 2.36
CA HIS A 298 4.46 -19.82 1.48
C HIS A 298 5.52 -20.72 0.86
N LEU A 299 6.75 -20.23 0.70
CA LEU A 299 7.80 -20.86 -0.10
C LEU A 299 8.82 -21.60 0.74
N VAL A 300 9.00 -22.88 0.47
CA VAL A 300 10.17 -23.63 0.94
C VAL A 300 11.32 -23.38 -0.03
N GLU A 301 12.23 -22.47 0.34
CA GLU A 301 13.25 -21.93 -0.57
C GLU A 301 14.23 -23.00 -1.08
N ALA A 302 14.60 -23.97 -0.24
CA ALA A 302 15.46 -25.09 -0.63
C ALA A 302 14.83 -25.96 -1.72
N ASP A 303 13.52 -26.24 -1.60
CA ASP A 303 12.79 -27.02 -2.60
C ASP A 303 12.66 -26.25 -3.93
N LEU A 304 12.57 -24.92 -3.88
CA LEU A 304 12.59 -24.11 -5.11
C LEU A 304 13.91 -24.23 -5.85
N LEU A 305 15.05 -24.16 -5.14
CA LEU A 305 16.36 -24.31 -5.76
C LEU A 305 16.50 -25.68 -6.44
N GLU A 306 16.14 -26.76 -5.74
CA GLU A 306 16.16 -28.10 -6.32
C GLU A 306 15.23 -28.25 -7.54
N ALA A 307 14.04 -27.64 -7.49
CA ALA A 307 13.11 -27.67 -8.60
C ALA A 307 13.64 -26.89 -9.82
N LEU A 308 14.34 -25.77 -9.60
CA LEU A 308 14.98 -24.99 -10.66
C LEU A 308 16.20 -25.71 -11.24
N ASP A 309 17.00 -26.38 -10.41
CA ASP A 309 18.22 -27.09 -10.83
C ASP A 309 17.89 -28.36 -11.61
N SER A 310 16.89 -29.13 -11.17
CA SER A 310 16.37 -30.30 -11.89
C SER A 310 15.63 -29.95 -13.18
N GLY A 311 15.22 -28.68 -13.33
CA GLY A 311 14.42 -28.20 -14.44
C GLY A 311 12.93 -28.53 -14.32
N GLN A 312 12.48 -29.05 -13.16
CA GLN A 312 11.06 -29.15 -12.83
C GLN A 312 10.39 -27.78 -12.98
N LEU A 313 11.07 -26.73 -12.48
CA LEU A 313 10.72 -25.34 -12.74
C LEU A 313 11.73 -24.70 -13.70
N SER A 314 11.23 -23.91 -14.65
CA SER A 314 12.05 -23.19 -15.63
C SER A 314 12.52 -21.83 -15.13
N ALA A 315 11.72 -21.17 -14.29
CA ALA A 315 12.01 -19.86 -13.71
C ALA A 315 11.07 -19.52 -12.54
N ALA A 316 11.46 -18.53 -11.73
CA ALA A 316 10.62 -17.95 -10.70
C ALA A 316 10.69 -16.41 -10.70
N VAL A 317 9.56 -15.76 -10.44
CA VAL A 317 9.49 -14.34 -10.07
C VAL A 317 9.04 -14.26 -8.61
N LEU A 318 9.85 -13.67 -7.75
CA LEU A 318 9.62 -13.60 -6.32
C LEU A 318 9.60 -12.14 -5.89
N ASP A 319 8.51 -11.70 -5.27
CA ASP A 319 8.43 -10.38 -4.63
C ASP A 319 8.63 -10.45 -3.12
N VAL A 320 8.55 -11.64 -2.54
CA VAL A 320 8.51 -11.86 -1.09
C VAL A 320 9.44 -13.00 -0.70
N LEU A 321 10.06 -12.89 0.48
CA LEU A 321 11.01 -13.88 1.02
C LEU A 321 10.70 -14.20 2.47
N GLN A 322 11.17 -15.36 2.98
CA GLN A 322 10.94 -15.72 4.38
C GLN A 322 11.53 -14.68 5.35
N GLN A 323 12.72 -14.19 5.02
CA GLN A 323 13.39 -13.14 5.77
C GLN A 323 13.48 -11.87 4.91
N GLU A 324 12.88 -10.79 5.41
CA GLU A 324 12.89 -9.48 4.76
C GLU A 324 13.43 -8.41 5.73
N PRO A 325 14.40 -7.58 5.32
CA PRO A 325 15.13 -7.62 4.04
C PRO A 325 15.97 -8.89 3.87
N ALA A 326 16.18 -9.32 2.62
CA ALA A 326 17.00 -10.49 2.34
C ALA A 326 18.45 -10.26 2.80
N PRO A 327 19.11 -11.26 3.43
CA PRO A 327 20.55 -11.25 3.64
C PRO A 327 21.32 -11.00 2.34
N ALA A 328 22.49 -10.35 2.43
CA ALA A 328 23.30 -10.02 1.26
C ALA A 328 23.85 -11.26 0.53
N ASP A 329 23.98 -12.38 1.24
CA ASP A 329 24.45 -13.67 0.76
C ASP A 329 23.31 -14.63 0.38
N HIS A 330 22.05 -14.15 0.35
CA HIS A 330 20.90 -14.97 -0.03
C HIS A 330 21.07 -15.57 -1.44
N PRO A 331 20.89 -16.89 -1.64
CA PRO A 331 21.22 -17.58 -2.89
C PRO A 331 20.42 -17.07 -4.09
N PHE A 332 19.18 -16.61 -3.85
CA PHE A 332 18.31 -16.08 -4.91
C PHE A 332 18.87 -14.84 -5.61
N TRP A 333 19.75 -14.05 -4.98
CA TRP A 333 20.35 -12.88 -5.62
C TRP A 333 21.14 -13.21 -6.89
N GLN A 334 21.79 -14.37 -6.93
CA GLN A 334 22.67 -14.77 -8.03
C GLN A 334 22.07 -15.85 -8.91
N HIS A 335 20.91 -16.39 -8.56
CA HIS A 335 20.32 -17.51 -9.30
C HIS A 335 19.77 -17.03 -10.66
N PRO A 336 20.27 -17.52 -11.81
CA PRO A 336 19.96 -16.96 -13.13
C PRO A 336 18.50 -17.16 -13.58
N LYS A 337 17.79 -18.08 -12.93
CA LYS A 337 16.38 -18.38 -13.19
C LYS A 337 15.42 -17.68 -12.20
N ILE A 338 15.90 -16.80 -11.33
CA ILE A 338 15.07 -16.06 -10.38
C ILE A 338 15.11 -14.56 -10.71
N MET A 339 13.93 -13.96 -10.77
CA MET A 339 13.75 -12.50 -10.75
C MET A 339 13.23 -12.13 -9.36
N LEU A 340 14.00 -11.34 -8.62
CA LEU A 340 13.67 -10.93 -7.25
C LEU A 340 13.34 -9.44 -7.20
N THR A 341 12.26 -9.09 -6.52
CA THR A 341 11.91 -7.70 -6.18
C THR A 341 11.67 -7.57 -4.67
N PRO A 342 11.96 -6.39 -4.07
CA PRO A 342 12.00 -6.25 -2.61
C PRO A 342 10.63 -5.88 -2.02
N HIS A 343 9.63 -6.74 -2.17
CA HIS A 343 8.26 -6.57 -1.65
C HIS A 343 7.58 -5.30 -2.17
N VAL A 344 7.54 -5.15 -3.49
CA VAL A 344 7.06 -3.97 -4.22
C VAL A 344 5.94 -4.29 -5.22
N ALA A 345 5.38 -5.50 -5.21
CA ALA A 345 4.28 -5.87 -6.10
C ALA A 345 3.08 -4.93 -5.98
N ALA A 346 2.80 -4.48 -4.76
CA ALA A 346 1.94 -3.34 -4.53
C ALA A 346 2.34 -2.63 -3.25
N MET A 347 2.32 -1.31 -3.28
CA MET A 347 2.61 -0.47 -2.13
C MET A 347 1.47 0.51 -1.93
N THR A 348 1.12 0.75 -0.67
CA THR A 348 0.08 1.71 -0.32
C THR A 348 0.50 3.10 -0.80
N GLN A 349 -0.34 3.70 -1.63
CA GLN A 349 -0.11 5.05 -2.16
C GLN A 349 -0.88 6.05 -1.31
N PRO A 350 -0.22 7.06 -0.72
CA PRO A 350 -0.87 8.02 0.18
C PRO A 350 -2.16 8.61 -0.39
N GLU A 351 -2.18 8.97 -1.68
CA GLU A 351 -3.31 9.61 -2.34
C GLU A 351 -4.56 8.73 -2.41
N SER A 352 -4.40 7.45 -2.74
CA SER A 352 -5.52 6.52 -2.85
C SER A 352 -5.92 5.90 -1.51
N ALA A 353 -4.96 5.84 -0.57
CA ALA A 353 -5.13 5.34 0.77
C ALA A 353 -5.82 6.33 1.73
N PHE A 354 -5.49 7.62 1.60
CA PHE A 354 -5.88 8.65 2.55
C PHE A 354 -7.39 8.81 2.72
N PRO A 355 -8.24 8.78 1.67
CA PRO A 355 -9.69 8.87 1.84
C PRO A 355 -10.26 7.78 2.76
N GLY A 356 -9.79 6.53 2.62
CA GLY A 356 -10.22 5.41 3.45
C GLY A 356 -9.72 5.52 4.89
N LEU A 357 -8.46 5.94 5.07
CA LEU A 357 -7.90 6.20 6.39
C LEU A 357 -8.67 7.30 7.13
N LEU A 358 -8.91 8.43 6.47
CA LEU A 358 -9.63 9.55 7.06
C LEU A 358 -11.09 9.16 7.37
N ASP A 359 -11.79 8.46 6.47
CA ASP A 359 -13.16 7.98 6.74
C ASP A 359 -13.21 7.09 7.98
N ASN A 360 -12.24 6.18 8.16
CA ASN A 360 -12.16 5.35 9.36
C ASN A 360 -11.90 6.14 10.64
N ILE A 361 -11.02 7.14 10.61
CA ILE A 361 -10.83 8.05 11.75
C ILE A 361 -12.15 8.73 12.09
N ARG A 362 -12.86 9.27 11.08
CA ARG A 362 -14.13 9.95 11.30
C ARG A 362 -15.25 9.03 11.79
N ARG A 363 -15.27 7.76 11.34
CA ARG A 363 -16.19 6.73 11.86
C ARG A 363 -15.92 6.46 13.32
N PHE A 364 -14.65 6.26 13.68
CA PHE A 364 -14.24 6.04 15.06
C PHE A 364 -14.67 7.20 15.97
N GLU A 365 -14.45 8.44 15.55
CA GLU A 365 -14.87 9.65 16.28
C GLU A 365 -16.39 9.73 16.49
N ARG A 366 -17.18 9.15 15.58
CA ARG A 366 -18.65 9.07 15.68
C ARG A 366 -19.16 7.81 16.40
N GLY A 367 -18.27 6.90 16.82
CA GLY A 367 -18.65 5.61 17.40
C GLY A 367 -19.24 4.63 16.38
N GLU A 368 -18.95 4.82 15.10
CA GLU A 368 -19.38 3.94 14.01
C GLU A 368 -18.36 2.83 13.74
N ALA A 369 -18.82 1.71 13.18
CA ALA A 369 -17.94 0.63 12.76
C ALA A 369 -16.97 1.08 11.66
N MET A 370 -15.68 0.84 11.87
CA MET A 370 -14.61 1.06 10.89
C MET A 370 -14.58 -0.05 9.84
N GLN A 371 -14.18 0.30 8.62
CA GLN A 371 -14.00 -0.65 7.53
C GLN A 371 -12.59 -1.23 7.55
N GLY A 372 -12.46 -2.54 7.41
CA GLY A 372 -11.16 -3.22 7.42
C GLY A 372 -10.61 -3.48 8.83
N GLN A 373 -11.44 -3.39 9.87
CA GLN A 373 -11.04 -3.85 11.20
C GLN A 373 -10.74 -5.36 11.16
N VAL A 374 -9.57 -5.74 11.69
CA VAL A 374 -9.07 -7.12 11.67
C VAL A 374 -9.86 -7.98 12.64
N ASP A 375 -10.32 -9.13 12.17
CA ASP A 375 -10.81 -10.20 13.04
C ASP A 375 -9.63 -11.06 13.50
N ARG A 376 -9.22 -10.88 14.76
CA ARG A 376 -8.09 -11.61 15.34
C ARG A 376 -8.31 -13.12 15.39
N GLY A 377 -9.56 -13.60 15.37
CA GLY A 377 -9.88 -15.03 15.31
C GLY A 377 -9.62 -15.67 13.95
N GLN A 378 -9.61 -14.86 12.87
CA GLN A 378 -9.34 -15.32 11.50
C GLN A 378 -7.91 -14.97 11.05
N GLY A 379 -7.27 -13.99 11.68
CA GLY A 379 -5.90 -13.56 11.39
C GLY A 379 -5.75 -12.70 10.13
N TYR A 380 -6.85 -12.21 9.54
CA TYR A 380 -6.83 -11.32 8.36
C TYR A 380 -8.08 -10.43 8.25
#